data_AF-A0A9X2LR65-F1
#
_entry.id   AF-A0A9X2LR65-F1
#
_cell.length_a   1.000
_cell.length_b   1.000
_cell.length_c   1.000
_cell.angle_alpha   90.00
_cell.angle_beta   90.00
_cell.angle_gamma   90.00
#
_symmetry.space_group_name_H-M   'P 1'
#
loop_
_entity.id
_entity.type
_entity.pdbx_description
1 polymer ?
#
loop_
_entity_poly.entity_id
_entity_poly.type
_entity_poly.pdbx_seq_one_letter_code
_entity_poly.pdbx_strand_id
1 'polypeptide(L)'
;MPIGVRAQEVMVRLLGRLPDRVRSALAGPEIIVDGEALAVDARLLIRSLGDKQSALVVEGSPELSRAALERNAPMLRAGRRPTQAVTVSEVCLKGGQNALGATLYEPASCPGTSGALVFFHGGGWVIGSRAGYDHVGRFLAEHSGR
;
A
#
# COMPACT_ATOMS: atom_id res chain seq x y z
N MET A 1 -14.87 0.17 -9.77
CA MET A 1 -13.65 -0.67 -9.75
C MET A 1 -13.71 -1.62 -10.94
N PRO A 2 -12.70 -1.64 -11.83
CA PRO A 2 -12.65 -2.58 -12.95
C PRO A 2 -12.62 -4.03 -12.45
N ILE A 3 -13.27 -4.94 -13.17
CA ILE A 3 -13.40 -6.37 -12.80
C ILE A 3 -12.01 -7.03 -12.62
N GLY A 4 -11.01 -6.64 -13.43
CA GLY A 4 -9.65 -7.18 -13.33
C GLY A 4 -8.93 -6.86 -12.01
N VAL A 5 -9.15 -5.67 -11.45
CA VAL A 5 -8.48 -5.24 -10.21
C VAL A 5 -9.02 -6.01 -8.99
N ARG A 6 -10.34 -6.27 -8.96
CA ARG A 6 -10.96 -7.12 -7.92
C ARG A 6 -10.48 -8.56 -8.00
N ALA A 7 -10.35 -9.10 -9.21
CA ALA A 7 -9.82 -10.45 -9.42
C ALA A 7 -8.37 -10.57 -8.92
N GLN A 8 -7.54 -9.54 -9.17
CA GLN A 8 -6.15 -9.47 -8.69
C GLN A 8 -6.07 -9.41 -7.16
N GLU A 9 -6.88 -8.57 -6.49
CA GLU A 9 -6.92 -8.52 -5.02
C GLU A 9 -7.32 -9.86 -4.39
N VAL A 10 -8.33 -10.54 -4.95
CA VAL A 10 -8.76 -11.86 -4.50
C VAL A 10 -7.66 -12.89 -4.72
N MET A 11 -6.99 -12.86 -5.87
CA MET A 11 -5.88 -13.75 -6.18
C MET A 11 -4.75 -13.62 -5.15
N VAL A 12 -4.30 -12.39 -4.85
CA VAL A 12 -3.24 -12.14 -3.86
C VAL A 12 -3.63 -12.68 -2.49
N ARG A 13 -4.87 -12.45 -2.06
CA ARG A 13 -5.38 -12.98 -0.78
C ARG A 13 -5.44 -14.49 -0.74
N LEU A 14 -5.84 -15.15 -1.83
CA LEU A 14 -5.88 -16.60 -1.92
C LEU A 14 -4.47 -17.20 -1.89
N LEU A 15 -3.53 -16.61 -2.65
CA LEU A 15 -2.13 -17.01 -2.65
C LEU A 15 -1.51 -16.91 -1.25
N GLY A 16 -1.80 -15.84 -0.50
CA GLY A 16 -1.33 -15.67 0.88
C GLY A 16 -1.92 -16.65 1.90
N ARG A 17 -2.94 -17.44 1.54
CA ARG A 17 -3.53 -18.48 2.41
C ARG A 17 -3.05 -19.88 2.10
N LEU A 18 -2.24 -20.06 1.06
CA LEU A 18 -1.70 -21.36 0.69
C LEU A 18 -0.61 -21.82 1.68
N PRO A 19 -0.45 -23.13 1.91
CA PRO A 19 0.66 -23.66 2.68
C PRO A 19 2.02 -23.24 2.09
N ASP A 20 3.01 -23.04 2.95
CA ASP A 20 4.34 -22.53 2.55
C ASP A 20 4.99 -23.33 1.42
N ARG A 21 4.82 -24.66 1.43
CA ARG A 21 5.35 -25.53 0.36
C ARG A 21 4.73 -25.20 -1.00
N VAL A 22 3.44 -24.89 -1.02
CA VAL A 22 2.72 -24.53 -2.25
C VAL A 22 3.13 -23.12 -2.70
N ARG A 23 3.21 -22.17 -1.76
CA ARG A 23 3.70 -20.82 -2.03
C ARG A 23 5.11 -20.83 -2.61
N SER A 24 6.03 -21.58 -2.00
CA SER A 24 7.41 -21.73 -2.47
C SER A 24 7.49 -22.40 -3.84
N ALA A 25 6.68 -23.42 -4.12
CA ALA A 25 6.64 -24.05 -5.45
C ALA A 25 6.14 -23.07 -6.53
N LEU A 26 5.09 -22.30 -6.25
CA LEU A 26 4.55 -21.28 -7.16
C LEU A 26 5.50 -20.07 -7.32
N ALA A 27 6.26 -19.73 -6.28
CA ALA A 27 7.26 -18.67 -6.28
C ALA A 27 8.46 -18.99 -7.17
N GLY A 28 8.62 -20.25 -7.59
CA GLY A 28 9.75 -20.72 -8.36
C GLY A 28 11.03 -20.83 -7.53
N PRO A 29 12.21 -20.88 -8.19
CA PRO A 29 13.48 -21.08 -7.51
C PRO A 29 13.79 -19.95 -6.53
N GLU A 30 14.58 -20.27 -5.50
CA GLU A 30 15.08 -19.29 -4.55
C GLU A 30 16.03 -18.31 -5.24
N ILE A 31 15.88 -17.02 -4.90
CA ILE A 31 16.71 -15.95 -5.42
C ILE A 31 17.49 -15.42 -4.22
N ILE A 32 18.81 -15.53 -4.29
CA ILE A 32 19.74 -15.05 -3.27
C ILE A 32 20.64 -14.01 -3.92
N VAL A 33 20.70 -12.82 -3.33
CA VAL A 33 21.59 -11.73 -3.77
C VAL A 33 22.33 -11.24 -2.53
N ASP A 34 23.65 -11.16 -2.59
CA ASP A 34 24.51 -10.73 -1.48
C ASP A 34 24.29 -11.52 -0.17
N GLY A 35 23.92 -12.81 -0.29
CA GLY A 35 23.64 -13.67 0.86
C GLY A 35 22.21 -13.55 1.42
N GLU A 36 21.40 -12.62 0.92
CA GLU A 36 20.03 -12.41 1.36
C GLU A 36 19.04 -13.12 0.44
N ALA A 37 18.16 -13.94 1.03
CA ALA A 37 17.13 -14.67 0.31
C ALA A 37 15.88 -13.81 0.11
N LEU A 38 15.41 -13.69 -1.14
CA LEU A 38 14.20 -12.95 -1.45
C LEU A 38 12.96 -13.69 -0.90
N ALA A 39 12.20 -12.98 -0.07
CA ALA A 39 10.99 -13.51 0.56
C ALA A 39 10.05 -14.17 -0.45
N VAL A 40 9.46 -15.32 -0.08
CA VAL A 40 8.55 -16.10 -0.93
C VAL A 40 7.41 -15.24 -1.47
N ASP A 41 6.82 -14.38 -0.62
CA ASP A 41 5.72 -13.51 -1.02
C ASP A 41 6.15 -12.44 -2.04
N ALA A 42 7.38 -11.93 -1.94
CA ALA A 42 7.93 -10.99 -2.93
C ALA A 42 8.18 -11.67 -4.27
N ARG A 43 8.72 -12.91 -4.26
CA ARG A 43 8.90 -13.72 -5.48
C ARG A 43 7.57 -14.03 -6.16
N LEU A 44 6.54 -14.42 -5.39
CA LEU A 44 5.18 -14.62 -5.91
C LEU A 44 4.62 -13.36 -6.55
N LEU A 45 4.75 -12.21 -5.87
CA LEU A 45 4.29 -10.93 -6.37
C LEU A 45 4.95 -10.60 -7.70
N ILE A 46 6.29 -10.64 -7.78
CA ILE A 46 7.05 -10.33 -9.00
C ILE A 46 6.62 -11.24 -10.16
N ARG A 47 6.48 -12.55 -9.93
CA ARG A 47 6.01 -13.48 -10.97
C ARG A 47 4.58 -13.20 -11.42
N SER A 48 3.71 -12.77 -10.50
CA SER A 48 2.31 -12.44 -10.82
C SER A 48 2.18 -11.19 -11.70
N LEU A 49 3.16 -10.29 -11.67
CA LEU A 49 3.23 -9.13 -12.56
C LEU A 49 3.60 -9.55 -14.00
N GLY A 50 4.37 -10.63 -14.15
CA GLY A 50 4.84 -11.14 -15.44
C GLY A 50 5.74 -10.15 -16.18
N ASP A 51 5.94 -10.36 -17.49
CA ASP A 51 6.74 -9.47 -18.34
C ASP A 51 6.06 -8.13 -18.63
N LYS A 52 4.79 -8.00 -18.25
CA LYS A 52 4.10 -6.72 -18.29
C LYS A 52 4.67 -5.90 -17.15
N GLN A 53 5.63 -5.05 -17.46
CA GLN A 53 5.99 -3.92 -16.61
C GLN A 53 4.68 -3.23 -16.23
N SER A 54 4.15 -3.52 -15.03
CA SER A 54 3.06 -2.76 -14.44
C SER A 54 3.70 -1.45 -14.02
N ALA A 55 4.02 -0.64 -15.00
CA ALA A 55 4.92 0.47 -14.81
C ALA A 55 4.16 1.47 -13.93
N LEU A 56 4.52 1.49 -12.64
CA LEU A 56 4.08 2.52 -11.71
C LEU A 56 4.50 3.90 -12.22
N VAL A 57 5.48 3.92 -13.14
CA VAL A 57 5.99 5.06 -13.88
C VAL A 57 5.81 4.78 -15.37
N VAL A 58 5.07 5.66 -16.04
CA VAL A 58 4.93 5.65 -17.50
C VAL A 58 5.96 6.62 -18.08
N GLU A 59 6.77 6.17 -19.04
CA GLU A 59 7.81 7.01 -19.64
C GLU A 59 7.21 8.25 -20.31
N GLY A 60 7.87 9.41 -20.10
CA GLY A 60 7.53 10.66 -20.77
C GLY A 60 6.37 11.47 -20.19
N SER A 61 5.67 11.04 -19.12
CA SER A 61 4.65 11.89 -18.47
C SER A 61 4.43 11.60 -16.97
N PRO A 62 4.65 12.61 -16.09
CA PRO A 62 4.24 12.55 -14.69
C PRO A 62 2.73 12.34 -14.49
N GLU A 63 1.89 12.92 -15.35
CA GLU A 63 0.43 12.83 -15.27
C GLU A 63 -0.04 11.41 -15.54
N LEU A 64 0.52 10.77 -16.58
CA LEU A 64 0.24 9.37 -16.89
C LEU A 64 0.74 8.44 -15.77
N SER A 65 1.90 8.75 -15.18
CA SER A 65 2.45 8.00 -14.05
C SER A 65 1.58 8.11 -12.79
N ARG A 66 1.08 9.31 -12.45
CA ARG A 66 0.13 9.52 -11.35
C ARG A 66 -1.13 8.69 -11.58
N ALA A 67 -1.71 8.78 -12.78
CA ALA A 67 -2.91 8.03 -13.13
C ALA A 67 -2.66 6.51 -13.12
N ALA A 68 -1.47 6.05 -13.54
CA ALA A 68 -1.09 4.65 -13.47
C ALA A 68 -1.00 4.14 -12.04
N LEU A 69 -0.38 4.90 -11.14
CA LEU A 69 -0.32 4.53 -9.73
C LEU A 69 -1.73 4.49 -9.10
N GLU A 70 -2.57 5.50 -9.34
CA GLU A 70 -3.94 5.52 -8.79
C GLU A 70 -4.79 4.34 -9.30
N ARG A 71 -4.64 3.95 -10.57
CA ARG A 71 -5.31 2.76 -11.13
C ARG A 71 -4.85 1.45 -10.48
N ASN A 72 -3.57 1.35 -10.14
CA ASN A 72 -2.97 0.14 -9.57
C ASN A 72 -2.98 0.12 -8.03
N ALA A 73 -3.24 1.25 -7.38
CA ALA A 73 -3.26 1.40 -5.93
C ALA A 73 -4.12 0.33 -5.22
N PRO A 74 -5.31 -0.08 -5.73
CA PRO A 74 -6.09 -1.11 -5.06
C PRO A 74 -5.39 -2.48 -5.01
N MET A 75 -4.60 -2.85 -6.03
CA MET A 75 -3.79 -4.06 -5.98
C MET A 75 -2.75 -4.01 -4.84
N LEU A 76 -2.18 -2.84 -4.58
CA LEU A 76 -1.25 -2.62 -3.46
C LEU A 76 -1.96 -2.68 -2.09
N ARG A 77 -3.29 -2.50 -2.06
CA ARG A 77 -4.14 -2.63 -0.85
C ARG A 77 -4.49 -4.08 -0.50
N ALA A 78 -3.98 -5.07 -1.23
CA ALA A 78 -4.31 -6.49 -1.02
C ALA A 78 -3.89 -7.08 0.34
N GLY A 79 -3.40 -6.26 1.28
CA GLY A 79 -3.11 -6.62 2.67
C GLY A 79 -4.34 -6.75 3.59
N ARG A 80 -4.07 -6.95 4.88
CA ARG A 80 -5.11 -7.02 5.92
C ARG A 80 -5.86 -5.69 5.97
N ARG A 81 -7.19 -5.76 5.98
CA ARG A 81 -8.00 -4.60 6.34
C ARG A 81 -7.85 -4.34 7.84
N PRO A 82 -7.98 -3.08 8.26
CA PRO A 82 -8.02 -2.78 9.68
C PRO A 82 -9.09 -3.65 10.36
N THR A 83 -8.72 -4.26 11.48
CA THR A 83 -9.63 -5.10 12.28
C THR A 83 -10.40 -4.26 13.29
N GLN A 84 -9.88 -3.10 13.64
CA GLN A 84 -10.50 -2.12 14.52
C GLN A 84 -11.02 -0.90 13.76
N ALA A 85 -11.99 -0.21 14.36
CA ALA A 85 -12.51 1.03 13.82
C ALA A 85 -11.46 2.15 13.90
N VAL A 86 -11.27 2.86 12.79
CA VAL A 86 -10.45 4.07 12.69
C VAL A 86 -11.33 5.19 12.19
N THR A 87 -11.48 6.24 13.01
CA THR A 87 -12.15 7.48 12.61
C THR A 87 -11.24 8.21 11.64
N VAL A 88 -11.80 8.66 10.51
CA VAL A 88 -11.04 9.35 9.46
C VAL A 88 -11.69 10.68 9.19
N SER A 89 -10.90 11.75 9.30
CA SER A 89 -11.34 13.11 9.01
C SER A 89 -10.33 13.85 8.15
N GLU A 90 -10.82 14.77 7.32
CA GLU A 90 -9.96 15.67 6.55
C GLU A 90 -9.65 16.89 7.41
N VAL A 91 -8.38 17.24 7.51
CA VAL A 91 -7.91 18.38 8.30
C VAL A 91 -7.08 19.31 7.44
N CYS A 92 -7.07 20.59 7.82
CA CYS A 92 -6.30 21.62 7.14
C CYS A 92 -5.24 22.15 8.09
N LEU A 93 -3.97 21.88 7.76
CA LEU A 93 -2.82 22.30 8.54
C LEU A 93 -2.42 23.72 8.11
N LYS A 94 -2.34 24.61 9.09
CA LYS A 94 -1.88 26.00 8.93
C LYS A 94 -0.43 26.10 9.41
N GLY A 95 0.39 26.92 8.75
CA GLY A 95 1.77 27.19 9.21
C GLY A 95 2.83 27.25 8.10
N GLY A 96 2.51 26.86 6.86
CA GLY A 96 3.36 27.07 5.68
C GLY A 96 2.92 28.27 4.83
N GLN A 97 3.58 28.48 3.70
CA GLN A 97 3.20 29.51 2.71
C GLN A 97 1.77 29.30 2.18
N ASN A 98 1.32 28.04 2.15
CA ASN A 98 -0.04 27.64 1.75
C ASN A 98 -0.64 26.70 2.81
N ALA A 99 -1.97 26.67 2.87
CA ALA A 99 -2.71 25.69 3.65
C ALA A 99 -2.48 24.27 3.10
N LEU A 100 -2.20 23.31 3.97
CA LEU A 100 -1.92 21.92 3.59
C LEU A 100 -3.07 21.00 4.02
N GLY A 101 -3.73 20.38 3.05
CA GLY A 101 -4.73 19.34 3.33
C GLY A 101 -4.07 18.04 3.78
N ALA A 102 -4.55 17.49 4.89
CA ALA A 102 -4.11 16.22 5.45
C ALA A 102 -5.32 15.36 5.84
N THR A 103 -5.09 14.07 6.04
CA THR A 103 -6.09 13.14 6.58
C THR A 103 -5.64 12.73 7.97
N LEU A 104 -6.52 12.92 8.96
CA LEU A 104 -6.32 12.48 10.32
C LEU A 104 -6.97 11.10 10.49
N TYR A 105 -6.19 10.14 11.00
CA TYR A 105 -6.62 8.79 11.31
C TYR A 105 -6.53 8.58 12.82
N GLU A 106 -7.67 8.38 13.48
CA GLU A 106 -7.75 8.22 14.93
C GLU A 106 -8.21 6.81 15.27
N PRO A 107 -7.40 6.00 15.99
CA PRO A 107 -7.84 4.69 16.45
C PRO A 107 -8.90 4.84 17.55
N ALA A 108 -9.81 3.87 17.65
CA ALA A 108 -10.85 3.88 18.68
C ALA A 108 -10.31 3.90 20.12
N SER A 109 -9.07 3.42 20.33
CA SER A 109 -8.39 3.42 21.63
C SER A 109 -7.68 4.74 21.97
N CYS A 110 -7.72 5.74 21.08
CA CYS A 110 -6.97 6.99 21.27
C CYS A 110 -7.46 7.73 22.52
N PRO A 111 -6.60 7.96 23.54
CA PRO A 111 -6.95 8.81 24.67
C PRO A 111 -7.05 10.28 24.22
N GLY A 112 -7.75 11.12 24.99
CA GLY A 112 -8.02 12.53 24.61
C GLY A 112 -6.77 13.40 24.41
N THR A 113 -5.61 12.99 24.89
CA THR A 113 -4.31 13.59 24.54
C THR A 113 -3.29 12.48 24.34
N SER A 114 -2.63 12.48 23.19
CA SER A 114 -1.70 11.43 22.76
C SER A 114 -0.59 12.01 21.87
N GLY A 115 0.48 11.25 21.67
CA GLY A 115 1.48 11.57 20.65
C GLY A 115 0.90 11.39 19.24
N ALA A 116 1.33 12.23 18.30
CA ALA A 116 0.90 12.17 16.91
C ALA A 116 2.01 11.63 15.99
N LEU A 117 1.64 10.74 15.06
CA LEU A 117 2.49 10.30 13.95
C LEU A 117 2.16 11.12 12.71
N VAL A 118 3.17 11.79 12.13
CA VAL A 118 3.03 12.48 10.84
C VAL A 118 3.61 11.59 9.74
N PHE A 119 2.75 11.16 8.82
CA PHE A 119 3.12 10.28 7.72
C PHE A 119 3.15 11.03 6.38
N PHE A 120 4.26 10.88 5.65
CA PHE A 120 4.41 11.36 4.28
C PHE A 120 4.46 10.16 3.33
N HIS A 121 3.60 10.15 2.31
CA HIS A 121 3.53 9.03 1.39
C HIS A 121 4.74 8.97 0.45
N GLY A 122 5.06 7.76 -0.03
CA GLY A 122 6.09 7.55 -1.05
C GLY A 122 5.63 7.95 -2.46
N GLY A 123 6.50 7.75 -3.43
CA GLY A 123 6.25 8.09 -4.84
C GLY A 123 7.20 9.15 -5.43
N GLY A 124 8.39 9.29 -4.82
CA GLY A 124 9.48 10.10 -5.36
C GLY A 124 9.15 11.58 -5.53
N TRP A 125 8.21 12.11 -4.73
CA TRP A 125 7.71 13.50 -4.82
C TRP A 125 6.95 13.84 -6.11
N VAL A 126 6.62 12.83 -6.94
CA VAL A 126 5.95 13.02 -8.23
C VAL A 126 4.59 12.34 -8.26
N ILE A 127 4.52 11.10 -7.79
CA ILE A 127 3.32 10.25 -7.84
C ILE A 127 2.80 9.92 -6.43
N GLY A 128 1.55 9.49 -6.37
CA GLY A 128 0.88 9.10 -5.13
C GLY A 128 -0.09 10.16 -4.64
N SER A 129 -0.96 9.76 -3.74
CA SER A 129 -1.95 10.63 -3.12
C SER A 129 -2.32 10.13 -1.73
N ARG A 130 -2.94 11.01 -0.93
CA ARG A 130 -3.52 10.64 0.37
C ARG A 130 -4.53 9.50 0.22
N ALA A 131 -5.36 9.54 -0.81
CA ALA A 131 -6.33 8.50 -1.10
C ALA A 131 -5.65 7.16 -1.46
N GLY A 132 -4.59 7.18 -2.26
CA GLY A 132 -3.82 5.98 -2.63
C GLY A 132 -3.27 5.23 -1.41
N TYR A 133 -2.81 5.97 -0.40
CA TYR A 133 -2.20 5.47 0.83
C TYR A 133 -3.15 5.34 2.03
N ASP A 134 -4.46 5.51 1.86
CA ASP A 134 -5.44 5.42 2.97
C ASP A 134 -5.30 4.13 3.80
N HIS A 135 -5.06 3.00 3.12
CA HIS A 135 -4.83 1.71 3.78
C HIS A 135 -3.62 1.71 4.73
N VAL A 136 -2.54 2.42 4.39
CA VAL A 136 -1.36 2.56 5.25
C VAL A 136 -1.68 3.44 6.46
N GLY A 137 -2.37 4.56 6.23
CA GLY A 137 -2.80 5.46 7.31
C GLY A 137 -3.65 4.73 8.36
N ARG A 138 -4.61 3.92 7.90
CA ARG A 138 -5.44 3.08 8.78
C ARG A 138 -4.65 1.99 9.49
N PHE A 139 -3.75 1.31 8.78
CA PHE A 139 -2.89 0.27 9.36
C PHE A 139 -2.02 0.84 10.49
N LEU A 140 -1.38 1.99 10.24
CA LEU A 140 -0.56 2.67 11.23
C LEU A 140 -1.39 3.07 12.46
N ALA A 141 -2.54 3.73 12.26
CA ALA A 141 -3.41 4.14 13.36
C ALA A 141 -3.82 2.96 14.25
N GLU A 142 -4.19 1.82 13.65
CA GLU A 142 -4.58 0.62 14.41
C GLU A 142 -3.43 0.02 15.24
N HIS A 143 -2.19 0.16 14.78
CA HIS A 143 -1.04 -0.52 15.39
C HIS A 143 -0.15 0.40 16.25
N SER A 144 -0.31 1.71 16.17
CA SER A 144 0.50 2.68 16.93
C SER A 144 -0.16 3.18 18.23
N GLY A 145 -1.45 2.88 18.45
CA GLY A 145 -2.22 3.37 19.60
C GLY A 145 -2.22 2.46 20.84
N ARG A 146 -1.11 1.75 21.11
CA ARG A 146 -0.95 0.85 22.27
C ARG A 146 0.17 1.30 23.18
#